data_AF-A0A355B936-F1
#
_entry.id   AF-A0A355B936-F1
#
_cell.length_a   1.000
_cell.length_b   1.000
_cell.length_c   1.000
_cell.angle_alpha   90.00
_cell.angle_beta   90.00
_cell.angle_gamma   90.00
#
_symmetry.space_group_name_H-M   'P 1'
#
loop_
_entity.id
_entity.type
_entity.pdbx_description
1 polymer ?
#
loop_
_entity_poly.entity_id
_entity_poly.type
_entity_poly.pdbx_seq_one_letter_code
_entity_poly.pdbx_strand_id
1 'polypeptide(L)' 'MFEALETGKMKAIWIICTNPLVSLPDSRKVEKALQNAKFVVVQDISY' A
#
# COMPACT_ATOMS: atom_id res chain seq x y z
N MET A 1 -2.63 0.69 9.59
CA MET A 1 -1.85 1.34 8.50
C MET A 1 -2.70 1.60 7.26
N PHE A 2 -3.19 0.56 6.55
CA PHE A 2 -3.99 0.75 5.32
C PHE A 2 -5.30 1.53 5.53
N GLU A 3 -5.94 1.40 6.69
CA GLU A 3 -7.09 2.25 7.04
C GLU A 3 -6.72 3.74 7.18
N ALA A 4 -5.51 4.06 7.65
CA ALA A 4 -5.04 5.44 7.70
C ALA A 4 -4.75 6.00 6.30
N LEU A 5 -4.28 5.15 5.37
CA LEU A 5 -4.18 5.47 3.95
C LEU A 5 -5.56 5.69 3.32
N GLU A 6 -6.51 4.79 3.57
CA GLU A 6 -7.88 4.84 3.06
C GLU A 6 -8.62 6.10 3.53
N THR A 7 -8.50 6.44 4.83
CA THR A 7 -9.08 7.66 5.42
C THR A 7 -8.29 8.93 5.10
N GLY A 8 -7.16 8.82 4.37
CA GLY A 8 -6.30 9.94 4.00
C GLY A 8 -5.54 10.57 5.18
N LYS A 9 -5.56 9.97 6.37
CA LYS A 9 -4.73 10.39 7.52
C LYS A 9 -3.24 10.18 7.22
N MET A 10 -2.90 9.12 6.49
CA MET A 10 -1.57 8.86 5.96
C MET A 10 -1.52 9.24 4.48
N LYS A 11 -0.53 10.05 4.09
CA LYS A 11 -0.46 10.62 2.73
C LYS A 11 0.41 9.80 1.79
N ALA A 12 1.41 9.12 2.32
CA ALA A 12 2.36 8.37 1.52
C ALA A 12 2.71 7.03 2.18
N ILE A 13 3.15 6.07 1.37
CA ILE A 13 3.65 4.78 1.83
C ILE A 13 4.87 4.38 1.00
N TRP A 14 5.84 3.78 1.67
CA TRP A 14 6.99 3.16 1.04
C TRP A 14 6.96 1.65 1.32
N ILE A 15 6.89 0.87 0.25
CA ILE A 15 6.85 -0.58 0.27
C ILE A 15 8.23 -1.08 -0.15
N ILE A 16 8.85 -1.91 0.69
CA ILE A 16 10.21 -2.40 0.50
C ILE A 16 10.22 -3.93 0.52
N CYS A 17 10.65 -4.55 -0.57
CA CYS A 17 10.85 -6.00 -0.72
C CYS A 17 9.61 -6.85 -0.38
N THR A 18 8.41 -6.33 -0.62
CA THR A 18 7.15 -7.04 -0.37
C THR A 18 6.03 -6.53 -1.26
N ASN A 19 4.96 -7.32 -1.42
CA ASN A 19 3.76 -6.92 -2.13
C ASN A 19 2.52 -7.09 -1.24
N PRO A 20 2.01 -6.02 -0.61
CA PRO A 20 0.88 -6.12 0.31
C PRO A 20 -0.43 -6.52 -0.37
N LEU A 21 -0.58 -6.39 -1.70
CA LEU A 21 -1.74 -6.91 -2.43
C LEU A 21 -1.78 -8.44 -2.43
N VAL A 22 -0.62 -9.10 -2.28
CA VAL A 22 -0.47 -10.56 -2.30
C VAL A 22 -0.26 -11.10 -0.89
N SER A 23 0.52 -10.42 -0.06
CA SER A 23 0.93 -10.90 1.27
C SER A 23 -0.10 -10.67 2.36
N LEU A 24 -1.10 -9.80 2.17
CA LEU A 24 -2.14 -9.51 3.16
C LEU A 24 -3.47 -10.22 2.82
N PRO A 25 -4.25 -10.63 3.83
CA PRO A 25 -5.46 -11.43 3.61
C PRO A 25 -6.62 -10.68 2.95
N ASP A 26 -6.68 -9.35 3.12
CA ASP A 26 -7.73 -8.50 2.54
C ASP A 26 -7.16 -7.61 1.42
N SER A 27 -7.04 -8.20 0.24
CA SER A 27 -6.51 -7.52 -0.95
C SER A 27 -7.38 -6.35 -1.39
N ARG A 28 -8.71 -6.41 -1.20
CA ARG A 28 -9.63 -5.31 -1.56
C ARG A 28 -9.42 -4.08 -0.69
N LYS A 29 -9.20 -4.28 0.61
CA LYS A 29 -8.86 -3.17 1.52
C LYS A 29 -7.52 -2.54 1.17
N VAL A 30 -6.52 -3.36 0.86
CA VAL A 30 -5.20 -2.89 0.43
C VAL A 30 -5.29 -2.10 -0.88
N GLU A 31 -6.03 -2.60 -1.86
CA GLU A 31 -6.26 -1.94 -3.15
C GLU A 31 -6.88 -0.55 -2.97
N LYS A 32 -8.00 -0.45 -2.23
CA LYS A 32 -8.65 0.84 -1.94
C LYS A 32 -7.74 1.82 -1.22
N ALA A 33 -6.99 1.35 -0.24
CA ALA A 33 -6.06 2.17 0.51
C ALA A 33 -4.91 2.70 -0.37
N LEU A 34 -4.39 1.87 -1.29
CA LEU A 34 -3.35 2.29 -2.25
C LEU A 34 -3.89 3.27 -3.29
N GLN A 35 -5.14 3.13 -3.73
CA GLN A 35 -5.80 4.11 -4.61
C GLN A 35 -5.95 5.50 -3.95
N ASN A 36 -6.12 5.54 -2.62
CA ASN A 36 -6.22 6.79 -1.86
C ASN A 36 -4.85 7.39 -1.45
N ALA A 37 -3.75 6.65 -1.67
CA ALA A 37 -2.41 7.15 -1.39
C ALA A 37 -2.09 8.34 -2.30
N LYS A 38 -1.56 9.44 -1.74
CA LYS A 38 -1.06 10.55 -2.57
C LYS A 38 0.28 10.22 -3.23
N PHE A 39 1.07 9.36 -2.58
CA PHE A 39 2.37 8.97 -3.08
C PHE A 39 2.73 7.56 -2.61
N VAL A 40 3.14 6.72 -3.55
CA VAL A 40 3.57 5.34 -3.27
C VAL A 40 4.98 5.19 -3.82
N VAL A 41 5.92 4.81 -2.94
CA VAL A 41 7.24 4.34 -3.35
C VAL A 41 7.25 2.83 -3.28
N VAL A 42 7.68 2.18 -4.35
CA VAL A 42 7.95 0.75 -4.36
C VAL A 42 9.45 0.57 -4.58
N GLN A 43 10.10 -0.09 -3.63
CA GLN A 43 11.47 -0.54 -3.75
C GLN A 43 11.44 -2.06 -3.71
N ASP A 44 11.76 -2.67 -4.84
CA ASP A 44 11.79 -4.12 -4.96
C ASP A 44 12.97 -4.56 -5.81
N ILE A 45 13.32 -5.84 -5.72
CA ILE A 45 14.25 -6.50 -6.63
C ILE A 45 13.44 -7.46 -7.49
N SER A 46 13.43 -7.20 -8.79
CA SER A 46 12.78 -8.06 -9.77
C SER A 46 13.82 -8.44 -10.82
N TYR A 47 13.84 -9.72 -11.21
CA TYR A 47 14.65 -10.23 -12.32
C TYR A 47 14.06 -9.78 -13.66
#